data_AF-A0A920MDX9-F1
#
_entry.id   AF-A0A920MDX9-F1
#
_cell.length_a   1.000
_cell.length_b   1.000
_cell.length_c   1.000
_cell.angle_alpha   90.00
_cell.angle_beta   90.00
_cell.angle_gamma   90.00
#
_symmetry.space_group_name_H-M   'P 1'
#
loop_
_entity.id
_entity.type
_entity.pdbx_description
1 polymer ?
#
loop_
_entity_poly.entity_id
_entity_poly.type
_entity_poly.pdbx_seq_one_letter_code
_entity_poly.pdbx_strand_id
1 'polypeptide(L)'
;MVLLQRFLDVINVDEMVESRNTVNNMAGSNRMVCHGPIAPYIPNFMEEAERQATELNVDAWKFYTGVFNIDEEYSWWMDDEELIYPFYEKIKSWGKNIVCAHKGLPFRPPRPGETDFTHPRDIKKASKDHPEINFVVYHSGFRDQNMNLPPEDTYLDENAYLPYTTDLCKDRIENPHMSNVYMELGTTFGHTVITHPKICAHLLGQIINAFGVDRVLFGTDAIWWGSPQWQIEAFRRFQIPEEMQEKFGYPEITDDDKAKILGLNAAKLYSIDVPSTIQKISDDRMTQLKNAYLAEGGKPSNNIYGWVMS
;
A
#
# COMPACT_ATOMS: atom_id res chain seq x y z
N MET A 1 -4.12 21.06 13.43
CA MET A 1 -3.18 21.32 12.30
C MET A 1 -1.74 21.58 12.72
N VAL A 2 -1.44 22.55 13.61
CA VAL A 2 -0.05 22.91 14.01
C VAL A 2 0.73 21.78 14.73
N LEU A 3 0.02 20.86 15.41
CA LEU A 3 0.66 19.75 16.12
C LEU A 3 1.15 18.62 15.21
N LEU A 4 0.47 18.29 14.11
CA LEU A 4 0.94 17.21 13.22
C LEU A 4 2.16 17.68 12.39
N GLN A 5 2.15 18.95 12.00
CA GLN A 5 3.21 19.62 11.23
C GLN A 5 4.51 19.76 12.04
N ARG A 6 4.43 20.14 13.33
CA ARG A 6 5.61 20.35 14.17
C ARG A 6 6.35 19.07 14.57
N PHE A 7 5.70 17.91 14.46
CA PHE A 7 6.27 16.65 14.93
C PHE A 7 6.90 15.80 13.81
N LEU A 8 6.61 16.09 12.53
CA LEU A 8 6.98 15.19 11.43
C LEU A 8 7.64 15.87 10.23
N ASP A 9 7.65 17.21 10.12
CA ASP A 9 8.14 17.91 8.91
C ASP A 9 7.56 17.32 7.60
N VAL A 10 6.30 16.87 7.66
CA VAL A 10 5.56 16.30 6.53
C VAL A 10 4.62 17.34 5.92
N ILE A 11 4.39 17.19 4.61
CA ILE A 11 3.35 17.88 3.87
C ILE A 11 2.01 17.78 4.61
N ASN A 12 1.31 18.89 4.79
CA ASN A 12 0.00 18.87 5.45
C ASN A 12 -1.10 18.39 4.49
N VAL A 13 -2.27 18.04 5.01
CA VAL A 13 -3.34 17.44 4.17
C VAL A 13 -3.84 18.39 3.09
N ASP A 14 -3.89 19.70 3.36
CA ASP A 14 -4.28 20.70 2.37
C ASP A 14 -3.28 20.72 1.19
N GLU A 15 -1.98 20.67 1.46
CA GLU A 15 -0.92 20.58 0.44
C GLU A 15 -0.94 19.24 -0.33
N MET A 16 -1.26 18.11 0.36
CA MET A 16 -1.46 16.81 -0.30
C MET A 16 -2.62 16.86 -1.29
N VAL A 17 -3.74 17.47 -0.89
CA VAL A 17 -4.94 17.62 -1.70
C VAL A 17 -4.72 18.61 -2.84
N GLU A 18 -4.00 19.71 -2.59
CA GLU A 18 -3.58 20.65 -3.62
C GLU A 18 -2.70 19.95 -4.68
N SER A 19 -1.77 19.09 -4.26
CA SER A 19 -0.92 18.31 -5.16
C SER A 19 -1.77 17.38 -6.05
N ARG A 20 -2.70 16.62 -5.46
CA ARG A 20 -3.67 15.80 -6.19
C ARG A 20 -4.46 16.62 -7.21
N ASN A 21 -5.04 17.72 -6.74
CA ASN A 21 -5.89 18.58 -7.56
C ASN A 21 -5.09 19.20 -8.72
N THR A 22 -3.85 19.63 -8.48
CA THR A 22 -2.96 20.15 -9.51
C THR A 22 -2.70 19.11 -10.61
N VAL A 23 -2.34 17.89 -10.23
CA VAL A 23 -2.10 16.80 -11.19
C VAL A 23 -3.36 16.46 -11.98
N ASN A 24 -4.50 16.33 -11.30
CA ASN A 24 -5.77 15.99 -11.96
C ASN A 24 -6.28 17.12 -12.86
N ASN A 25 -6.11 18.38 -12.46
CA ASN A 25 -6.47 19.55 -13.28
C ASN A 25 -5.59 19.66 -14.52
N MET A 26 -4.28 19.42 -14.38
CA MET A 26 -3.37 19.34 -15.53
C MET A 26 -3.79 18.22 -16.49
N ALA A 27 -4.15 17.05 -15.96
CA ALA A 27 -4.51 15.89 -16.77
C ALA A 27 -5.95 15.93 -17.31
N GLY A 28 -6.82 16.83 -16.84
CA GLY A 28 -8.26 16.80 -17.17
C GLY A 28 -8.95 15.48 -16.80
N SER A 29 -8.34 14.70 -15.91
CA SER A 29 -8.73 13.33 -15.56
C SER A 29 -8.18 12.94 -14.18
N ASN A 30 -8.72 11.88 -13.59
CA ASN A 30 -8.27 11.39 -12.28
C ASN A 30 -7.01 10.54 -12.47
N ARG A 31 -5.83 11.16 -12.36
CA ARG A 31 -4.51 10.49 -12.39
C ARG A 31 -3.91 10.27 -11.00
N MET A 32 -4.38 11.02 -10.00
CA MET A 32 -3.89 10.96 -8.63
C MET A 32 -5.07 10.88 -7.67
N VAL A 33 -4.93 10.04 -6.65
CA VAL A 33 -5.80 9.97 -5.47
C VAL A 33 -5.03 10.47 -4.25
N CYS A 34 -5.73 10.98 -3.24
CA CYS A 34 -5.15 11.48 -2.00
C CYS A 34 -5.71 10.72 -0.81
N HIS A 35 -4.84 10.16 0.02
CA HIS A 35 -5.24 9.45 1.23
C HIS A 35 -5.07 10.37 2.44
N GLY A 36 -6.16 10.65 3.14
CA GLY A 36 -6.19 11.49 4.33
C GLY A 36 -5.54 10.80 5.53
N PRO A 37 -4.46 11.34 6.11
CA PRO A 37 -3.82 10.74 7.28
C PRO A 37 -4.73 10.87 8.51
N ILE A 38 -4.77 9.79 9.30
CA ILE A 38 -5.52 9.72 10.56
C ILE A 38 -4.59 9.23 11.68
N ALA A 39 -4.66 9.94 12.81
CA ALA A 39 -3.96 9.61 14.04
C ALA A 39 -4.92 9.87 15.21
N PRO A 40 -5.53 8.82 15.80
CA PRO A 40 -6.60 8.96 16.79
C PRO A 40 -6.24 9.71 18.09
N TYR A 41 -4.96 9.74 18.45
CA TYR A 41 -4.48 10.44 19.66
C TYR A 41 -4.28 11.95 19.46
N ILE A 42 -4.41 12.44 18.23
CA ILE A 42 -4.29 13.87 17.98
C ILE A 42 -5.59 14.56 18.40
N PRO A 43 -5.53 15.64 19.20
CA PRO A 43 -6.73 16.37 19.59
C PRO A 43 -7.59 16.74 18.38
N ASN A 44 -8.89 16.51 18.50
CA ASN A 44 -9.90 16.79 17.49
C ASN A 44 -9.72 16.02 16.16
N PHE A 45 -9.08 14.84 16.17
CA PHE A 45 -8.87 14.07 14.93
C PHE A 45 -10.19 13.75 14.20
N MET A 46 -11.31 13.58 14.91
CA MET A 46 -12.62 13.34 14.30
C MET A 46 -13.18 14.55 13.56
N GLU A 47 -12.98 15.76 14.09
CA GLU A 47 -13.36 17.01 13.40
C GLU A 47 -12.51 17.19 12.14
N GLU A 48 -11.20 16.92 12.25
CA GLU A 48 -10.30 16.98 11.11
C GLU A 48 -10.63 15.89 10.07
N ALA A 49 -10.98 14.68 10.48
CA ALA A 49 -11.47 13.65 9.57
C ALA A 49 -12.73 14.10 8.81
N GLU A 50 -13.67 14.75 9.49
CA GLU A 50 -14.87 15.30 8.85
C GLU A 50 -14.54 16.37 7.82
N ARG A 51 -13.62 17.29 8.15
CA ARG A 51 -13.12 18.29 7.20
C ARG A 51 -12.44 17.64 5.98
N GLN A 52 -11.56 16.66 6.22
CA GLN A 52 -10.89 15.92 5.14
C GLN A 52 -11.88 15.22 4.20
N ALA A 53 -12.94 14.63 4.76
CA ALA A 53 -13.96 13.94 3.97
C ALA A 53 -14.89 14.90 3.21
N THR A 54 -15.37 15.95 3.88
CA THR A 54 -16.49 16.77 3.38
C THR A 54 -16.05 18.04 2.66
N GLU A 55 -14.92 18.63 3.04
CA GLU A 55 -14.40 19.85 2.43
C GLU A 55 -13.26 19.53 1.46
N LEU A 56 -12.28 18.72 1.87
CA LEU A 56 -11.12 18.38 1.03
C LEU A 56 -11.37 17.20 0.07
N ASN A 57 -12.42 16.42 0.35
CA ASN A 57 -12.83 15.26 -0.43
C ASN A 57 -11.66 14.28 -0.67
N VAL A 58 -10.96 13.85 0.38
CA VAL A 58 -9.94 12.79 0.29
C VAL A 58 -10.52 11.50 -0.28
N ASP A 59 -9.72 10.68 -0.95
CA ASP A 59 -10.19 9.49 -1.67
C ASP A 59 -10.17 8.22 -0.81
N ALA A 60 -9.28 8.18 0.18
CA ALA A 60 -9.06 7.08 1.11
C ALA A 60 -8.49 7.61 2.43
N TRP A 61 -8.29 6.72 3.41
CA TRP A 61 -7.64 7.04 4.68
C TRP A 61 -6.27 6.37 4.76
N LYS A 62 -5.29 7.04 5.38
CA LYS A 62 -3.96 6.49 5.62
C LYS A 62 -3.69 6.37 7.12
N PHE A 63 -3.42 5.15 7.57
CA PHE A 63 -3.10 4.83 8.96
C PHE A 63 -1.63 4.47 9.12
N TYR A 64 -1.06 4.98 10.21
CA TYR A 64 0.28 4.70 10.70
C TYR A 64 0.18 4.29 12.17
N THR A 65 0.10 2.98 12.42
CA THR A 65 -0.23 2.42 13.75
C THR A 65 0.98 2.28 14.68
N GLY A 66 2.20 2.21 14.12
CA GLY A 66 3.45 2.00 14.89
C GLY A 66 4.62 2.89 14.47
N VAL A 67 4.35 4.06 13.87
CA VAL A 67 5.39 4.94 13.29
C VAL A 67 5.84 6.03 14.27
N PHE A 68 4.97 6.43 15.19
CA PHE A 68 5.26 7.50 16.12
C PHE A 68 6.04 6.93 17.29
N ASN A 69 7.35 6.78 17.10
CA ASN A 69 8.35 6.50 18.13
C ASN A 69 8.52 7.70 19.10
N ILE A 70 7.42 8.42 19.35
CA ILE A 70 7.25 9.47 20.34
C ILE A 70 6.63 8.72 21.54
N ASP A 71 7.49 8.21 22.43
CA ASP A 71 7.14 7.68 23.76
C ASP A 71 6.06 6.56 23.88
N GLU A 72 5.83 5.73 22.85
CA GLU A 72 4.77 4.67 22.80
C GLU A 72 3.32 5.19 22.87
N GLU A 73 3.08 6.41 23.39
CA GLU A 73 1.76 7.02 23.65
C GLU A 73 0.86 7.14 22.40
N TYR A 74 1.44 7.08 21.21
CA TYR A 74 0.73 7.31 19.94
C TYR A 74 0.54 6.05 19.09
N SER A 75 0.93 4.87 19.59
CA SER A 75 0.76 3.60 18.87
C SER A 75 -0.55 2.91 19.24
N TRP A 76 -1.19 2.24 18.29
CA TRP A 76 -2.56 1.74 18.46
C TRP A 76 -2.88 0.56 17.55
N TRP A 77 -3.94 -0.17 17.88
CA TRP A 77 -4.48 -1.26 17.07
C TRP A 77 -5.73 -0.83 16.32
N MET A 78 -5.84 -1.28 15.08
CA MET A 78 -6.99 -1.05 14.20
C MET A 78 -8.26 -1.76 14.67
N ASP A 79 -8.15 -2.70 15.61
CA ASP A 79 -9.27 -3.40 16.22
C ASP A 79 -9.65 -2.87 17.62
N ASP A 80 -9.08 -1.72 18.02
CA ASP A 80 -9.45 -1.01 19.24
C ASP A 80 -10.85 -0.37 19.11
N GLU A 81 -11.83 -1.01 19.76
CA GLU A 81 -13.24 -0.64 19.65
C GLU A 81 -13.55 0.74 20.25
N GLU A 82 -12.80 1.16 21.27
CA GLU A 82 -13.04 2.45 21.91
C GLU A 82 -12.38 3.58 21.13
N LEU A 83 -11.18 3.34 20.60
CA LEU A 83 -10.37 4.36 19.95
C LEU A 83 -10.77 4.63 18.49
N ILE A 84 -10.86 3.60 17.65
CA ILE A 84 -11.00 3.77 16.18
C ILE A 84 -12.37 3.38 15.61
N TYR A 85 -13.16 2.53 16.27
CA TYR A 85 -14.48 2.16 15.71
C TYR A 85 -15.43 3.34 15.53
N PRO A 86 -15.46 4.37 16.41
CA PRO A 86 -16.24 5.58 16.15
C PRO A 86 -15.90 6.25 14.80
N PHE A 87 -14.62 6.22 14.40
CA PHE A 87 -14.18 6.69 13.10
C PHE A 87 -14.71 5.78 11.98
N TYR A 88 -14.57 4.46 12.11
CA TYR A 88 -15.09 3.51 11.14
C TYR A 88 -16.59 3.64 10.90
N GLU A 89 -17.40 3.86 11.94
CA GLU A 89 -18.82 4.12 11.77
C GLU A 89 -19.09 5.42 11.00
N LYS A 90 -18.31 6.47 11.28
CA LYS A 90 -18.50 7.78 10.66
C LYS A 90 -18.13 7.79 9.17
N ILE A 91 -17.03 7.14 8.77
CA ILE A 91 -16.55 7.20 7.37
C ILE A 91 -17.51 6.55 6.37
N LYS A 92 -18.37 5.62 6.83
CA LYS A 92 -19.45 5.03 6.01
C LYS A 92 -20.42 6.10 5.53
N SER A 93 -20.78 7.05 6.40
CA SER A 93 -21.70 8.14 6.07
C SER A 93 -21.15 9.11 5.03
N TRP A 94 -19.83 9.20 4.91
CA TRP A 94 -19.14 10.03 3.91
C TRP A 94 -18.84 9.29 2.60
N GLY A 95 -19.16 8.00 2.52
CA GLY A 95 -18.80 7.17 1.36
C GLY A 95 -17.30 6.97 1.19
N LYS A 96 -16.50 7.10 2.27
CA LYS A 96 -15.03 6.98 2.26
C LYS A 96 -14.61 5.70 2.97
N ASN A 97 -14.88 4.55 2.36
CA ASN A 97 -14.74 3.24 3.00
C ASN A 97 -13.42 2.52 2.71
N ILE A 98 -12.36 3.23 2.30
CA ILE A 98 -11.05 2.62 2.02
C ILE A 98 -10.05 3.08 3.08
N VAL A 99 -9.51 2.14 3.84
CA VAL A 99 -8.53 2.37 4.89
C VAL A 99 -7.22 1.67 4.52
N CYS A 100 -6.21 2.46 4.18
CA CYS A 100 -4.87 2.00 3.85
C CYS A 100 -3.98 2.07 5.08
N ALA A 101 -3.48 0.94 5.57
CA ALA A 101 -2.71 0.87 6.81
C ALA A 101 -1.29 0.39 6.57
N HIS A 102 -0.33 1.06 7.21
CA HIS A 102 1.05 0.60 7.29
C HIS A 102 1.14 -0.63 8.20
N LYS A 103 1.08 -1.82 7.62
CA LYS A 103 1.03 -3.10 8.35
C LYS A 103 2.05 -4.08 7.77
N GLY A 104 3.27 -3.99 8.29
CA GLY A 104 4.49 -4.53 7.71
C GLY A 104 5.58 -3.45 7.71
N LEU A 105 6.80 -3.84 7.35
CA LEU A 105 7.99 -3.00 7.31
C LEU A 105 8.09 -2.08 8.54
N PRO A 106 8.28 -2.65 9.75
CA PRO A 106 8.52 -1.86 10.93
C PRO A 106 9.73 -0.94 10.68
N PHE A 107 9.56 0.34 11.02
CA PHE A 107 10.57 1.39 10.80
C PHE A 107 11.87 1.10 11.56
N ARG A 108 11.77 0.39 12.68
CA ARG A 108 12.88 -0.20 13.40
C ARG A 108 12.50 -1.58 13.92
N PRO A 109 13.47 -2.49 14.12
CA PRO A 109 13.20 -3.73 14.83
C PRO A 109 12.61 -3.44 16.23
N PRO A 110 11.52 -4.10 16.63
CA PRO A 110 11.00 -3.99 17.98
C PRO A 110 12.02 -4.55 18.99
N ARG A 111 12.16 -3.90 20.15
CA ARG A 111 13.01 -4.43 21.23
C ARG A 111 12.34 -5.64 21.89
N PRO A 112 13.09 -6.54 22.54
CA PRO A 112 12.49 -7.63 23.31
C PRO A 112 11.45 -7.10 24.32
N GLY A 113 10.22 -7.60 24.23
CA GLY A 113 9.09 -7.17 25.08
C GLY A 113 8.31 -5.96 24.57
N GLU A 114 8.79 -5.30 23.51
CA GLU A 114 8.09 -4.18 22.88
C GLU A 114 6.98 -4.67 21.95
N THR A 115 5.84 -3.98 21.97
CA THR A 115 4.73 -4.27 21.08
C THR A 115 4.97 -3.67 19.70
N ASP A 116 5.00 -4.49 18.65
CA ASP A 116 5.07 -4.02 17.27
C ASP A 116 3.66 -3.76 16.70
N PHE A 117 3.25 -2.50 16.68
CA PHE A 117 1.94 -2.09 16.16
C PHE A 117 1.85 -2.08 14.62
N THR A 118 2.94 -2.37 13.90
CA THR A 118 2.91 -2.65 12.46
C THR A 118 2.51 -4.10 12.16
N HIS A 119 2.47 -4.98 13.17
CA HIS A 119 1.97 -6.34 13.02
C HIS A 119 0.51 -6.33 12.53
N PRO A 120 0.12 -7.12 11.51
CA PRO A 120 -1.23 -7.14 10.96
C PRO A 120 -2.26 -7.93 11.77
N ARG A 121 -1.99 -8.24 13.06
CA ARG A 121 -2.82 -9.17 13.85
C ARG A 121 -4.25 -8.66 14.08
N ASP A 122 -4.41 -7.35 14.06
CA ASP A 122 -5.66 -6.61 14.27
C ASP A 122 -6.52 -6.51 13.01
N ILE A 123 -5.96 -6.79 11.83
CA ILE A 123 -6.69 -6.73 10.55
C ILE A 123 -7.85 -7.73 10.55
N LYS A 124 -7.65 -8.94 11.08
CA LYS A 124 -8.71 -9.98 11.10
C LYS A 124 -9.96 -9.49 11.82
N LYS A 125 -9.81 -8.93 13.03
CA LYS A 125 -10.95 -8.47 13.83
C LYS A 125 -11.59 -7.24 13.18
N ALA A 126 -10.79 -6.22 12.83
CA ALA A 126 -11.29 -5.02 12.17
C ALA A 126 -12.06 -5.32 10.87
N SER A 127 -11.55 -6.24 10.05
CA SER A 127 -12.19 -6.68 8.80
C SER A 127 -13.53 -7.39 9.03
N LYS A 128 -13.61 -8.25 10.06
CA LYS A 128 -14.83 -9.01 10.38
C LYS A 128 -15.91 -8.13 11.00
N ASP A 129 -15.50 -7.17 11.84
CA ASP A 129 -16.42 -6.28 12.53
C ASP A 129 -16.94 -5.16 11.60
N HIS A 130 -16.19 -4.83 10.53
CA HIS A 130 -16.55 -3.81 9.54
C HIS A 130 -16.43 -4.31 8.08
N PRO A 131 -17.30 -5.26 7.65
CA PRO A 131 -17.22 -5.86 6.32
C PRO A 131 -17.42 -4.88 5.14
N GLU A 132 -18.03 -3.73 5.38
CA GLU A 132 -18.26 -2.64 4.42
C GLU A 132 -17.05 -1.73 4.18
N ILE A 133 -16.01 -1.83 5.02
CA ILE A 133 -14.76 -1.08 4.88
C ILE A 133 -13.74 -1.96 4.17
N ASN A 134 -13.08 -1.43 3.14
CA ASN A 134 -11.94 -2.08 2.49
C ASN A 134 -10.65 -1.70 3.21
N PHE A 135 -9.97 -2.70 3.77
CA PHE A 135 -8.68 -2.54 4.43
C PHE A 135 -7.56 -2.90 3.46
N VAL A 136 -6.65 -1.95 3.19
CA VAL A 136 -5.47 -2.17 2.36
C VAL A 136 -4.24 -2.27 3.26
N VAL A 137 -3.63 -3.46 3.29
CA VAL A 137 -2.42 -3.77 4.04
C VAL A 137 -1.22 -3.37 3.18
N TYR A 138 -0.69 -2.17 3.42
CA TYR A 138 0.52 -1.71 2.75
C TYR A 138 1.69 -2.58 3.16
N HIS A 139 2.53 -2.93 2.18
CA HIS A 139 3.65 -3.86 2.32
C HIS A 139 3.23 -5.32 2.57
N SER A 140 1.95 -5.66 2.41
CA SER A 140 1.46 -7.04 2.45
C SER A 140 1.84 -7.82 3.71
N GLY A 141 1.94 -7.15 4.88
CA GLY A 141 2.36 -7.82 6.10
C GLY A 141 3.81 -8.29 6.03
N PHE A 142 4.70 -7.64 5.30
CA PHE A 142 6.09 -8.07 5.19
C PHE A 142 6.91 -7.55 6.37
N ARG A 143 7.33 -8.41 7.31
CA ARG A 143 8.02 -7.98 8.54
C ARG A 143 9.46 -7.51 8.32
N ASP A 144 10.21 -8.17 7.45
CA ASP A 144 11.66 -8.02 7.43
C ASP A 144 12.12 -6.88 6.51
N GLN A 145 13.33 -6.36 6.73
CA GLN A 145 14.01 -5.44 5.79
C GLN A 145 14.90 -6.27 4.85
N ASN A 146 15.14 -5.82 3.61
CA ASN A 146 15.88 -6.61 2.58
C ASN A 146 17.19 -7.21 3.11
N MET A 147 17.96 -6.43 3.88
CA MET A 147 19.26 -6.85 4.41
C MET A 147 19.18 -7.92 5.51
N ASN A 148 17.99 -8.13 6.08
CA ASN A 148 17.75 -9.06 7.19
C ASN A 148 17.08 -10.35 6.73
N LEU A 149 16.78 -10.49 5.43
CA LEU A 149 16.24 -11.73 4.89
C LEU A 149 17.33 -12.80 4.88
N PRO A 150 17.01 -14.03 5.35
CA PRO A 150 17.92 -15.16 5.24
C PRO A 150 18.22 -15.52 3.77
N PRO A 151 19.36 -16.19 3.49
CA PRO A 151 19.61 -16.77 2.18
C PRO A 151 18.46 -17.68 1.76
N GLU A 152 18.02 -17.55 0.51
CA GLU A 152 16.80 -18.21 0.00
C GLU A 152 16.76 -19.71 0.26
N ASP A 153 17.89 -20.39 0.05
CA ASP A 153 18.03 -21.84 0.19
C ASP A 153 17.87 -22.33 1.64
N THR A 154 17.99 -21.44 2.62
CA THR A 154 17.77 -21.75 4.05
C THR A 154 16.33 -21.45 4.49
N TYR A 155 15.67 -20.53 3.78
CA TYR A 155 14.38 -19.98 4.17
C TYR A 155 13.20 -20.76 3.62
N LEU A 156 13.31 -21.26 2.39
CA LEU A 156 12.25 -22.03 1.73
C LEU A 156 12.28 -23.50 2.13
N ASP A 157 12.34 -23.76 3.44
CA ASP A 157 12.22 -25.09 4.02
C ASP A 157 10.78 -25.64 3.89
N GLU A 158 10.42 -26.65 4.68
CA GLU A 158 9.07 -27.23 4.68
C GLU A 158 8.00 -26.26 5.22
N ASN A 159 8.39 -25.33 6.08
CA ASN A 159 7.47 -24.37 6.71
C ASN A 159 7.39 -23.07 5.89
N ALA A 160 8.51 -22.66 5.28
CA ALA A 160 8.67 -21.46 4.46
C ALA A 160 7.91 -20.24 5.05
N TYR A 161 7.99 -20.10 6.37
CA TYR A 161 7.09 -19.26 7.14
C TYR A 161 7.55 -17.79 7.12
N LEU A 162 6.77 -16.92 6.46
CA LEU A 162 7.02 -15.48 6.40
C LEU A 162 6.25 -14.84 7.55
N PRO A 163 6.91 -14.37 8.62
CA PRO A 163 6.21 -13.75 9.74
C PRO A 163 5.33 -12.60 9.25
N TYR A 164 4.16 -12.44 9.86
CA TYR A 164 3.11 -11.48 9.51
C TYR A 164 2.38 -11.82 8.20
N THR A 165 3.08 -12.03 7.08
CA THR A 165 2.45 -12.35 5.79
C THR A 165 1.75 -13.71 5.85
N THR A 166 2.44 -14.74 6.34
CA THR A 166 1.89 -16.09 6.46
C THR A 166 0.77 -16.16 7.49
N ASP A 167 0.87 -15.42 8.60
CA ASP A 167 -0.20 -15.34 9.60
C ASP A 167 -1.46 -14.70 9.01
N LEU A 168 -1.30 -13.60 8.26
CA LEU A 168 -2.41 -12.92 7.62
C LEU A 168 -3.04 -13.79 6.50
N CYS A 169 -2.24 -14.56 5.77
CA CYS A 169 -2.73 -15.55 4.82
C CYS A 169 -3.51 -16.68 5.51
N LYS A 170 -3.01 -17.20 6.64
CA LYS A 170 -3.73 -18.21 7.46
C LYS A 170 -5.05 -17.65 7.97
N ASP A 171 -5.05 -16.44 8.51
CA ASP A 171 -6.27 -15.76 8.96
C ASP A 171 -7.32 -15.68 7.84
N ARG A 172 -6.90 -15.36 6.61
CA ARG A 172 -7.78 -15.32 5.44
C ARG A 172 -8.31 -16.70 5.02
N ILE A 173 -7.48 -17.74 5.09
CA ILE A 173 -7.86 -19.11 4.75
C ILE A 173 -8.88 -19.64 5.75
N GLU A 174 -8.65 -19.41 7.05
CA GLU A 174 -9.53 -19.83 8.14
C GLU A 174 -10.83 -19.00 8.20
N ASN A 175 -10.81 -17.77 7.67
CA ASN A 175 -11.95 -16.85 7.65
C ASN A 175 -12.28 -16.43 6.20
N PRO A 176 -12.89 -17.31 5.38
CA PRO A 176 -13.12 -17.03 3.96
C PRO A 176 -14.00 -15.81 3.67
N HIS A 177 -14.77 -15.36 4.66
CA HIS A 177 -15.61 -14.16 4.61
C HIS A 177 -14.83 -12.84 4.78
N MET A 178 -13.55 -12.90 5.18
CA MET A 178 -12.63 -11.76 5.29
C MET A 178 -12.23 -11.24 3.89
N SER A 179 -13.24 -10.79 3.13
CA SER A 179 -13.17 -10.54 1.69
C SER A 179 -12.94 -9.06 1.35
N ASN A 180 -12.84 -8.21 2.36
CA ASN A 180 -12.62 -6.77 2.31
C ASN A 180 -11.17 -6.39 2.68
N VAL A 181 -10.22 -7.33 2.62
CA VAL A 181 -8.79 -7.09 2.85
C VAL A 181 -8.02 -7.20 1.54
N TYR A 182 -7.18 -6.21 1.27
CA TYR A 182 -6.31 -6.11 0.10
C TYR A 182 -4.84 -6.10 0.52
N MET A 183 -4.01 -6.82 -0.23
CA MET A 183 -2.58 -6.95 -0.02
C MET A 183 -1.85 -6.07 -1.03
N GLU A 184 -1.24 -4.98 -0.55
CA GLU A 184 -0.50 -4.04 -1.39
C GLU A 184 1.01 -4.32 -1.31
N LEU A 185 1.67 -4.39 -2.46
CA LEU A 185 3.04 -4.90 -2.56
C LEU A 185 4.11 -3.88 -2.16
N GLY A 186 4.07 -2.65 -2.66
CA GLY A 186 5.03 -1.59 -2.34
C GLY A 186 6.49 -2.03 -2.32
N THR A 187 7.20 -1.56 -1.31
CA THR A 187 8.59 -1.91 -1.00
C THR A 187 8.82 -3.42 -0.86
N THR A 188 7.82 -4.22 -0.48
CA THR A 188 7.97 -5.68 -0.36
C THR A 188 8.38 -6.31 -1.69
N PHE A 189 7.73 -5.91 -2.78
CA PHE A 189 8.11 -6.38 -4.11
C PHE A 189 9.47 -5.80 -4.53
N GLY A 190 9.68 -4.50 -4.33
CA GLY A 190 10.96 -3.85 -4.65
C GLY A 190 12.18 -4.49 -3.96
N HIS A 191 12.06 -4.86 -2.68
CA HIS A 191 13.10 -5.53 -1.91
C HIS A 191 13.40 -6.94 -2.44
N THR A 192 12.35 -7.69 -2.76
CA THR A 192 12.49 -9.14 -2.95
C THR A 192 12.71 -9.55 -4.40
N VAL A 193 12.11 -8.88 -5.38
CA VAL A 193 12.09 -9.40 -6.76
C VAL A 193 13.47 -9.57 -7.40
N ILE A 194 14.46 -8.74 -7.03
CA ILE A 194 15.84 -8.85 -7.54
C ILE A 194 16.74 -9.57 -6.54
N THR A 195 16.68 -9.21 -5.26
CA THR A 195 17.63 -9.69 -4.25
C THR A 195 17.27 -11.08 -3.72
N HIS A 196 15.97 -11.37 -3.60
CA HIS A 196 15.44 -12.63 -3.06
C HIS A 196 14.26 -13.14 -3.92
N PRO A 197 14.46 -13.43 -5.21
CA PRO A 197 13.39 -13.81 -6.14
C PRO A 197 12.56 -15.02 -5.70
N LYS A 198 13.14 -16.04 -5.05
CA LYS A 198 12.37 -17.18 -4.55
C LYS A 198 11.52 -16.79 -3.33
N ILE A 199 12.02 -15.91 -2.45
CA ILE A 199 11.20 -15.35 -1.35
C ILE A 199 10.05 -14.53 -1.93
N CYS A 200 10.31 -13.74 -2.98
CA CYS A 200 9.29 -12.98 -3.72
C CYS A 200 8.21 -13.91 -4.29
N ALA A 201 8.61 -15.01 -4.93
CA ALA A 201 7.71 -16.02 -5.48
C ALA A 201 6.86 -16.70 -4.40
N HIS A 202 7.46 -17.04 -3.26
CA HIS A 202 6.75 -17.62 -2.13
C HIS A 202 5.74 -16.65 -1.51
N LEU A 203 6.13 -15.38 -1.36
CA LEU A 203 5.29 -14.31 -0.83
C LEU A 203 4.08 -14.06 -1.73
N LEU A 204 4.29 -13.90 -3.04
CA LEU A 204 3.20 -13.67 -3.97
C LEU A 204 2.31 -14.91 -4.12
N GLY A 205 2.92 -16.10 -4.18
CA GLY A 205 2.19 -17.36 -4.27
C GLY A 205 1.23 -17.59 -3.09
N GLN A 206 1.69 -17.41 -1.85
CA GLN A 206 0.83 -17.57 -0.68
C GLN A 206 -0.28 -16.52 -0.63
N ILE A 207 0.01 -15.27 -0.99
CA ILE A 207 -0.97 -14.17 -1.00
C ILE A 207 -2.05 -14.46 -2.04
N ILE A 208 -1.68 -14.81 -3.27
CA ILE A 208 -2.64 -15.12 -4.34
C ILE A 208 -3.49 -16.34 -3.95
N ASN A 209 -2.90 -17.36 -3.36
CA ASN A 209 -3.64 -18.55 -2.93
C ASN A 209 -4.64 -18.24 -1.80
N ALA A 210 -4.26 -17.39 -0.83
CA ALA A 210 -5.11 -17.05 0.30
C ALA A 210 -6.19 -15.99 -0.02
N PHE A 211 -5.80 -14.89 -0.65
CA PHE A 211 -6.66 -13.72 -0.89
C PHE A 211 -7.31 -13.71 -2.27
N GLY A 212 -6.76 -14.47 -3.23
CA GLY A 212 -7.11 -14.38 -4.64
C GLY A 212 -6.47 -13.18 -5.33
N VAL A 213 -6.26 -13.30 -6.64
CA VAL A 213 -5.65 -12.24 -7.46
C VAL A 213 -6.39 -10.90 -7.35
N ASP A 214 -7.72 -10.91 -7.20
CA ASP A 214 -8.57 -9.70 -7.15
C ASP A 214 -8.40 -8.88 -5.85
N ARG A 215 -7.51 -9.30 -4.96
CA ARG A 215 -7.18 -8.64 -3.69
C ARG A 215 -5.71 -8.26 -3.56
N VAL A 216 -4.94 -8.38 -4.64
CA VAL A 216 -3.54 -7.97 -4.66
C VAL A 216 -3.40 -6.66 -5.42
N LEU A 217 -2.72 -5.68 -4.83
CA LEU A 217 -2.50 -4.35 -5.41
C LEU A 217 -1.02 -4.13 -5.64
N PHE A 218 -0.67 -3.67 -6.85
CA PHE A 218 0.68 -3.18 -7.11
C PHE A 218 0.89 -1.81 -6.48
N GLY A 219 2.08 -1.61 -5.95
CA GLY A 219 2.61 -0.30 -5.60
C GLY A 219 4.13 -0.38 -5.54
N THR A 220 4.77 0.78 -5.48
CA THR A 220 6.23 0.87 -5.71
C THR A 220 7.00 1.55 -4.61
N ASP A 221 6.32 2.27 -3.72
CA ASP A 221 6.96 3.17 -2.75
C ASP A 221 8.03 4.06 -3.40
N ALA A 222 7.68 4.71 -4.51
CA ALA A 222 8.59 5.46 -5.38
C ALA A 222 9.47 6.51 -4.65
N ILE A 223 9.03 7.00 -3.48
CA ILE A 223 9.86 7.88 -2.64
C ILE A 223 11.19 7.22 -2.20
N TRP A 224 11.17 5.90 -1.99
CA TRP A 224 12.34 5.10 -1.60
C TRP A 224 13.07 4.48 -2.79
N TRP A 225 12.35 4.23 -3.89
CA TRP A 225 12.84 3.45 -5.03
C TRP A 225 13.07 4.25 -6.30
N GLY A 226 12.81 5.56 -6.27
CA GLY A 226 12.88 6.43 -7.43
C GLY A 226 11.82 6.11 -8.47
N SER A 227 12.19 6.21 -9.75
CA SER A 227 11.26 5.95 -10.86
C SER A 227 10.66 4.54 -10.79
N PRO A 228 9.33 4.38 -10.86
CA PRO A 228 8.66 3.10 -10.72
C PRO A 228 8.88 2.15 -11.91
N GLN A 229 9.47 2.64 -13.01
CA GLN A 229 9.55 1.93 -14.29
C GLN A 229 10.20 0.54 -14.16
N TRP A 230 11.28 0.43 -13.39
CA TRP A 230 11.99 -0.85 -13.24
C TRP A 230 11.16 -1.90 -12.50
N GLN A 231 10.35 -1.50 -11.50
CA GLN A 231 9.47 -2.42 -10.77
C GLN A 231 8.32 -2.89 -11.65
N ILE A 232 7.71 -1.98 -12.42
CA ILE A 232 6.65 -2.34 -13.39
C ILE A 232 7.19 -3.37 -14.39
N GLU A 233 8.40 -3.13 -14.87
CA GLU A 233 9.10 -4.01 -15.79
C GLU A 233 9.46 -5.38 -15.21
N ALA A 234 9.91 -5.40 -13.95
CA ALA A 234 10.18 -6.64 -13.23
C ALA A 234 8.88 -7.44 -13.06
N PHE A 235 7.79 -6.80 -12.60
CA PHE A 235 6.52 -7.48 -12.35
C PHE A 235 5.89 -8.04 -13.63
N ARG A 236 6.00 -7.33 -14.76
CA ARG A 236 5.52 -7.84 -16.06
C ARG A 236 6.23 -9.14 -16.48
N ARG A 237 7.52 -9.28 -16.16
CA ARG A 237 8.34 -10.46 -16.50
C ARG A 237 8.30 -11.55 -15.42
N PHE A 238 7.92 -11.18 -14.21
CA PHE A 238 7.88 -12.06 -13.06
C PHE A 238 6.95 -13.26 -13.30
N GLN A 239 7.38 -14.43 -12.83
CA GLN A 239 6.60 -15.65 -12.75
C GLN A 239 7.08 -16.47 -11.55
N ILE A 240 6.15 -17.14 -10.87
CA ILE A 240 6.48 -18.11 -9.82
C ILE A 240 7.17 -19.32 -10.50
N PRO A 241 8.39 -19.72 -10.11
CA PRO A 241 9.07 -20.87 -10.72
C PRO A 241 8.21 -22.15 -10.65
N GLU A 242 8.23 -22.96 -11.71
CA GLU A 242 7.44 -24.20 -11.80
C GLU A 242 7.67 -25.13 -10.61
N GLU A 243 8.92 -25.26 -10.14
CA GLU A 243 9.26 -26.05 -8.95
C GLU A 243 8.52 -25.59 -7.68
N MET A 244 8.26 -24.28 -7.56
CA MET A 244 7.54 -23.70 -6.43
C MET A 244 6.04 -23.82 -6.60
N GLN A 245 5.54 -23.76 -7.84
CA GLN A 245 4.13 -24.07 -8.15
C GLN A 245 3.82 -25.50 -7.74
N GLU A 246 4.67 -26.46 -8.10
CA GLU A 246 4.52 -27.88 -7.73
C GLU A 246 4.66 -28.09 -6.22
N LYS A 247 5.72 -27.54 -5.60
CA LYS A 247 6.01 -27.75 -4.17
C LYS A 247 4.93 -27.18 -3.26
N PHE A 248 4.43 -25.98 -3.54
CA PHE A 248 3.52 -25.25 -2.65
C PHE A 248 2.08 -25.15 -3.15
N GLY A 249 1.79 -25.68 -4.35
CA GLY A 249 0.47 -25.59 -4.97
C GLY A 249 0.10 -24.18 -5.43
N TYR A 250 1.08 -23.35 -5.77
CA TYR A 250 0.83 -21.99 -6.23
C TYR A 250 0.38 -21.95 -7.70
N PRO A 251 -0.60 -21.11 -8.05
CA PRO A 251 -1.00 -20.96 -9.43
C PRO A 251 0.06 -20.20 -10.23
N GLU A 252 0.12 -20.47 -11.53
CA GLU A 252 0.80 -19.60 -12.48
C GLU A 252 0.16 -18.20 -12.46
N ILE A 253 0.98 -17.15 -12.53
CA ILE A 253 0.48 -15.77 -12.68
C ILE A 253 0.28 -15.48 -14.17
N THR A 254 -0.98 -15.43 -14.61
CA THR A 254 -1.34 -15.17 -16.02
C THR A 254 -1.18 -13.69 -16.38
N ASP A 255 -1.24 -13.36 -17.68
CA ASP A 255 -1.25 -11.97 -18.14
C ASP A 255 -2.47 -11.19 -17.63
N ASP A 256 -3.63 -11.85 -17.49
CA ASP A 256 -4.83 -11.26 -16.91
C ASP A 256 -4.63 -10.97 -15.42
N ASP A 257 -3.97 -11.87 -14.68
CA ASP A 257 -3.62 -11.65 -13.28
C ASP A 257 -2.66 -10.46 -13.12
N LYS A 258 -1.67 -10.35 -14.00
CA LYS A 258 -0.75 -9.22 -14.02
C LYS A 258 -1.48 -7.90 -14.28
N ALA A 259 -2.42 -7.88 -15.24
CA ALA A 259 -3.23 -6.69 -15.51
C ALA A 259 -4.10 -6.28 -14.31
N LYS A 260 -4.67 -7.26 -13.61
CA LYS A 260 -5.41 -7.03 -12.37
C LYS A 260 -4.55 -6.39 -11.29
N ILE A 261 -3.41 -7.00 -11.00
CA ILE A 261 -2.50 -6.54 -9.94
C ILE A 261 -1.92 -5.16 -10.27
N LEU A 262 -1.47 -4.95 -11.51
CA LEU A 262 -0.85 -3.69 -11.95
C LEU A 262 -1.80 -2.48 -11.94
N GLY A 263 -3.12 -2.68 -11.99
CA GLY A 263 -4.02 -1.53 -11.96
C GLY A 263 -5.51 -1.81 -11.92
N LEU A 264 -6.04 -2.91 -12.50
CA LEU A 264 -7.50 -3.08 -12.56
C LEU A 264 -8.12 -3.30 -11.17
N ASN A 265 -7.41 -3.95 -10.25
CA ASN A 265 -7.87 -4.11 -8.87
C ASN A 265 -7.96 -2.77 -8.14
N ALA A 266 -6.95 -1.92 -8.28
CA ALA A 266 -6.96 -0.57 -7.71
C ALA A 266 -8.05 0.30 -8.37
N ALA A 267 -8.20 0.23 -9.70
CA ALA A 267 -9.26 0.95 -10.40
C ALA A 267 -10.65 0.55 -9.89
N LYS A 268 -10.91 -0.74 -9.68
CA LYS A 268 -12.15 -1.22 -9.07
C LYS A 268 -12.34 -0.70 -7.65
N LEU A 269 -11.29 -0.78 -6.83
CA LEU A 269 -11.32 -0.33 -5.43
C LEU A 269 -11.67 1.16 -5.32
N TYR A 270 -11.07 2.00 -6.16
CA TYR A 270 -11.31 3.45 -6.21
C TYR A 270 -12.46 3.87 -7.15
N SER A 271 -13.25 2.92 -7.65
CA SER A 271 -14.37 3.17 -8.57
C SER A 271 -13.99 3.99 -9.82
N ILE A 272 -12.81 3.73 -10.38
CA ILE A 272 -12.30 4.36 -11.60
C ILE A 272 -12.84 3.61 -12.82
N ASP A 273 -13.53 4.34 -13.71
CA ASP A 273 -13.97 3.85 -15.01
C ASP A 273 -12.76 3.72 -15.97
N VAL A 274 -12.24 2.50 -16.12
CA VAL A 274 -11.02 2.22 -16.88
C VAL A 274 -11.15 2.60 -18.36
N PRO A 275 -12.17 2.16 -19.14
CA PRO A 275 -12.33 2.59 -20.53
C PRO A 275 -12.34 4.11 -20.73
N SER A 276 -13.16 4.82 -19.95
CA SER A 276 -13.24 6.30 -20.02
C SER A 276 -11.92 6.96 -19.63
N THR A 277 -11.25 6.43 -18.60
CA THR A 277 -9.96 6.95 -18.15
C THR A 277 -8.88 6.75 -19.21
N ILE A 278 -8.77 5.57 -19.83
CA ILE A 278 -7.81 5.29 -20.92
C ILE A 278 -8.01 6.28 -22.07
N GLN A 279 -9.26 6.55 -22.46
CA GLN A 279 -9.56 7.52 -23.51
C GLN A 279 -9.06 8.93 -23.12
N LYS A 280 -9.36 9.40 -21.90
CA LYS A 280 -8.94 10.73 -21.44
C LYS A 280 -7.43 10.88 -21.34
N ILE A 281 -6.73 9.88 -20.80
CA ILE A 281 -5.28 9.98 -20.58
C ILE A 281 -4.46 9.85 -21.87
N SER A 282 -5.06 9.37 -22.97
CA SER A 282 -4.36 9.12 -24.23
C SER A 282 -3.75 10.37 -24.89
N ASP A 283 -4.29 11.56 -24.60
CA ASP A 283 -3.80 12.85 -25.14
C ASP A 283 -3.85 13.99 -24.11
N ASP A 284 -3.91 13.67 -22.81
CA ASP A 284 -3.89 14.73 -21.81
C ASP A 284 -2.52 15.44 -21.72
N ARG A 285 -2.47 16.50 -20.91
CA ARG A 285 -1.25 17.30 -20.74
C ARG A 285 -0.04 16.47 -20.32
N MET A 286 -0.23 15.47 -19.47
CA MET A 286 0.87 14.62 -18.98
C MET A 286 1.43 13.75 -20.11
N THR A 287 0.55 13.19 -20.94
CA THR A 287 0.94 12.45 -22.13
C THR A 287 1.62 13.35 -23.16
N GLN A 288 1.13 14.57 -23.36
CA GLN A 288 1.78 15.56 -24.23
C GLN A 288 3.18 15.93 -23.73
N LEU A 289 3.36 16.16 -22.42
CA LEU A 289 4.67 16.41 -21.82
C LEU A 289 5.62 15.23 -22.00
N LYS A 290 5.12 14.00 -21.81
CA LYS A 290 5.89 12.78 -22.10
C LYS A 290 6.31 12.71 -23.57
N ASN A 291 5.39 12.99 -24.50
CA ASN A 291 5.67 12.93 -25.93
C ASN A 291 6.69 14.00 -26.35
N ALA A 292 6.57 15.22 -25.81
CA ALA A 292 7.57 16.28 -26.02
C ALA A 292 8.95 15.87 -25.48
N TYR A 293 9.01 15.35 -24.26
CA TYR A 293 10.23 14.84 -23.65
C TYR A 293 10.91 13.75 -24.52
N LEU A 294 10.13 12.80 -25.04
CA LEU A 294 10.64 11.76 -25.93
C LEU A 294 11.10 12.33 -27.28
N ALA A 295 10.38 13.29 -27.84
CA ALA A 295 10.76 13.97 -29.09
C ALA A 295 12.07 14.77 -28.95
N GLU A 296 12.36 15.30 -27.76
CA GLU A 296 13.62 15.97 -27.41
C GLU A 296 14.78 14.99 -27.12
N GLY A 297 14.55 13.69 -27.30
CA GLY A 297 15.55 12.64 -27.16
C GLY A 297 15.50 11.87 -25.84
N GLY A 298 14.54 12.16 -24.96
CA GLY A 298 14.22 11.33 -23.80
C GLY A 298 15.37 11.10 -22.81
N LYS A 299 16.28 12.08 -22.69
CA LYS A 299 17.43 11.96 -21.80
C LYS A 299 17.06 12.46 -20.40
N PRO A 300 17.51 11.80 -19.32
CA PRO A 300 17.39 12.41 -17.99
C PRO A 300 18.08 13.77 -18.03
N SER A 301 17.48 14.78 -17.39
CA SER A 301 18.08 16.12 -17.39
C SER A 301 19.45 16.14 -16.70
N ASN A 302 19.72 15.15 -15.82
CA ASN A 302 20.84 15.11 -14.87
C ASN A 302 20.96 16.39 -14.02
N ASN A 303 19.90 17.20 -14.00
CA ASN A 303 19.80 18.35 -13.13
C ASN A 303 19.61 17.84 -11.71
N ILE A 304 20.33 18.46 -10.78
CA ILE A 304 20.22 18.14 -9.36
C ILE A 304 18.95 18.81 -8.84
N TYR A 305 17.96 18.02 -8.43
CA TYR A 305 16.74 18.50 -7.78
C TYR A 305 16.60 17.78 -6.44
N GLY A 306 16.22 18.51 -5.39
CA GLY A 306 16.07 17.97 -4.02
C GLY A 306 17.30 18.18 -3.13
N TRP A 307 17.23 17.64 -1.90
CA TRP A 307 18.29 17.74 -0.89
C TRP A 307 19.46 16.81 -1.22
N VAL A 308 20.37 17.28 -2.06
CA VAL A 308 21.75 16.76 -2.03
C VAL A 308 22.45 17.51 -0.92
N MET A 309 22.71 16.86 0.21
CA MET A 309 23.68 17.41 1.17
C MET A 309 25.04 17.48 0.47
N SER A 310 25.50 18.69 0.20
CA SER A 310 26.89 19.01 -0.12
C SER A 310 27.78 18.81 1.10
#